data_AF-A0A8T5M4Z7-F1
#
_entry.id   AF-A0A8T5M4Z7-F1
#
_cell.length_a   1.000
_cell.length_b   1.000
_cell.length_c   1.000
_cell.angle_alpha   90.00
_cell.angle_beta   90.00
_cell.angle_gamma   90.00
#
_symmetry.space_group_name_H-M   'P 1'
#
loop_
_entity.id
_entity.type
_entity.pdbx_description
1 polymer ?
#
loop_
_entity_poly.entity_id
_entity_poly.type
_entity_poly.pdbx_seq_one_letter_code
_entity_poly.pdbx_strand_id
1 'polypeptide(L)'
;MSTHRFAESINTRKGQIWSIDYVIGMLLFLLAIIIGLKMFLNTYGNQEFEILQGNAERMSDLLMSEGYPNDWDNETLFQIGLTTGSNINITKLRYLYNMDPNRARSHLKTRNNYYLFFQSQGQGFLYFNGSCGYGDEGIIGEGGVQYYDIAYYFSNIGGDTYIRDYLGDNYNVDYYFRDGSEGMVVDAYTINGSLYNLTNKLDYYETIILEDPGFDLFSGDRPLTEISYLLEEWLSKGKLLIITGKVGLGLFALANFPVTEDGAGNITIQNEHVDIPFEEGDGLIFTDKYTITPQTEIEGYTMLGNYSNDQIGMATWNYGEGKIFYYGDSEADYGNGDYSNISEQINHTLSRVAVGYCKDLNIDDTEADNFVKIERYVVLNNKITKLGLFVWE
;
A
#
# COMPACT_ATOMS: atom_id res chain seq x y z
N MET A 1 -73.97 35.48 92.81
CA MET A 1 -74.07 34.04 92.44
C MET A 1 -73.34 33.90 91.10
N SER A 2 -72.09 33.45 91.16
CA SER A 2 -71.13 33.44 90.05
C SER A 2 -71.15 32.06 89.39
N THR A 3 -71.46 31.99 88.09
CA THR A 3 -71.47 30.78 87.28
C THR A 3 -70.18 30.69 86.46
N HIS A 4 -69.23 29.91 86.96
CA HIS A 4 -68.05 29.49 86.19
C HIS A 4 -68.45 28.47 85.13
N ARG A 5 -68.30 28.84 83.84
CA ARG A 5 -68.32 27.90 82.71
C ARG A 5 -66.94 27.26 82.56
N PHE A 6 -66.87 25.95 82.69
CA PHE A 6 -65.71 25.15 82.32
C PHE A 6 -65.55 25.16 80.79
N ALA A 7 -64.37 25.59 80.33
CA ALA A 7 -63.94 25.43 78.96
C ALA A 7 -63.49 23.98 78.74
N GLU A 8 -64.15 23.28 77.83
CA GLU A 8 -63.83 21.93 77.40
C GLU A 8 -62.57 22.00 76.51
N SER A 9 -61.45 21.43 76.96
CA SER A 9 -60.23 21.37 76.15
C SER A 9 -60.40 20.30 75.08
N ILE A 10 -60.53 20.72 73.82
CA ILE A 10 -60.51 19.82 72.66
C ILE A 10 -59.12 19.20 72.58
N ASN A 11 -59.05 17.92 72.90
CA ASN A 11 -57.86 17.10 72.83
C ASN A 11 -57.56 16.84 71.34
N THR A 12 -56.70 17.68 70.74
CA THR A 12 -56.23 17.51 69.37
C THR A 12 -55.39 16.24 69.30
N ARG A 13 -56.04 15.12 68.96
CA ARG A 13 -55.36 13.85 68.76
C ARG A 13 -54.25 14.02 67.72
N LYS A 14 -53.05 13.65 68.15
CA LYS A 14 -51.80 13.55 67.39
C LYS A 14 -51.98 12.62 66.18
N GLY A 15 -52.46 13.16 65.05
CA GLY A 15 -52.51 12.46 63.77
C GLY A 15 -51.24 12.60 62.91
N GLN A 16 -50.21 13.28 63.41
CA GLN A 16 -49.08 13.77 62.60
C GLN A 16 -47.87 12.84 62.45
N ILE A 17 -47.89 11.62 63.00
CA ILE A 17 -46.71 10.73 62.94
C ILE A 17 -46.69 9.86 61.68
N TRP A 18 -47.86 9.56 61.09
CA TRP A 18 -47.96 8.64 59.95
C TRP A 18 -47.53 9.25 58.61
N SER A 19 -47.52 10.58 58.47
CA SER A 19 -47.14 11.24 57.22
C SER A 19 -45.63 11.23 56.98
N ILE A 20 -44.81 11.22 58.02
CA ILE A 20 -43.34 11.22 57.88
C ILE A 20 -42.86 9.86 57.34
N ASP A 21 -43.37 8.76 57.89
CA ASP A 21 -43.03 7.41 57.42
C ASP A 21 -43.47 7.19 55.98
N TYR A 22 -44.63 7.72 55.59
CA TYR A 22 -45.09 7.70 54.20
C TYR A 22 -44.16 8.49 53.27
N VAL A 23 -43.73 9.70 53.66
CA VAL A 23 -42.81 10.52 52.86
C VAL A 23 -41.45 9.83 52.69
N ILE A 24 -40.89 9.27 53.77
CA ILE A 24 -39.63 8.54 53.72
C ILE A 24 -39.76 7.28 52.85
N GLY A 25 -40.85 6.51 53.02
CA GLY A 25 -41.12 5.32 52.21
C GLY A 25 -41.27 5.64 50.73
N MET A 26 -42.00 6.71 50.39
CA MET A 26 -42.16 7.17 49.01
C MET A 26 -40.83 7.64 48.40
N LEU A 27 -39.99 8.32 49.17
CA LEU A 27 -38.67 8.76 48.73
C LEU A 27 -37.74 7.57 48.45
N LEU A 28 -37.72 6.58 49.34
CA LEU A 28 -36.95 5.35 49.13
C LEU A 28 -37.45 4.55 47.92
N PHE A 29 -38.77 4.51 47.71
CA PHE A 29 -39.37 3.86 46.55
C PHE A 29 -39.00 4.57 45.23
N LEU A 30 -39.07 5.90 45.19
CA LEU A 30 -38.63 6.69 44.03
C LEU A 30 -37.13 6.50 43.75
N LEU A 31 -36.30 6.49 44.80
CA LEU A 31 -34.88 6.22 44.67
C LEU A 31 -34.63 4.82 44.07
N ALA A 32 -35.35 3.80 44.54
CA ALA A 32 -35.25 2.45 44.00
C ALA A 32 -35.67 2.39 42.53
N ILE A 33 -36.73 3.11 42.13
CA ILE A 33 -37.14 3.23 40.72
C ILE A 33 -36.05 3.91 39.88
N ILE A 34 -35.48 5.02 40.35
CA ILE A 34 -34.43 5.74 39.62
C ILE A 34 -33.19 4.85 39.44
N ILE A 35 -32.75 4.16 40.49
CA ILE A 35 -31.64 3.22 40.41
C ILE A 35 -31.98 2.06 39.48
N GLY A 36 -33.19 1.50 39.57
CA GLY A 36 -33.65 0.41 38.71
C GLY A 36 -33.68 0.81 37.23
N LEU A 37 -34.23 1.99 36.92
CA LEU A 37 -34.24 2.55 35.56
C LEU A 37 -32.81 2.82 35.06
N LYS A 38 -31.93 3.39 35.89
CA LYS A 38 -30.54 3.64 35.51
C LYS A 38 -29.78 2.34 35.25
N MET A 39 -29.96 1.31 36.09
CA MET A 39 -29.37 -0.01 35.87
C MET A 39 -29.91 -0.64 34.60
N PHE A 40 -31.21 -0.57 34.35
CA PHE A 40 -31.83 -1.06 33.13
C PHE A 40 -31.23 -0.36 31.90
N LEU A 41 -31.29 0.97 31.85
CA LEU A 41 -30.75 1.76 30.73
C LEU A 41 -29.25 1.52 30.51
N ASN A 42 -28.45 1.42 31.58
CA ASN A 42 -27.02 1.13 31.46
C ASN A 42 -26.72 -0.32 31.02
N THR A 43 -27.61 -1.28 31.32
CA THR A 43 -27.44 -2.68 30.88
C THR A 43 -27.75 -2.83 29.39
N TYR A 44 -28.64 -2.00 28.85
CA TYR A 44 -28.96 -1.99 27.41
C TYR A 44 -28.12 -1.00 26.60
N GLY A 45 -27.38 -0.11 27.27
CA GLY A 45 -26.75 1.07 26.67
C GLY A 45 -25.52 0.82 25.80
N ASN A 46 -25.21 -0.42 25.38
CA ASN A 46 -24.09 -0.66 24.45
C ASN A 46 -24.23 -1.91 23.57
N GLN A 47 -25.46 -2.38 23.34
CA GLN A 47 -25.68 -3.53 22.44
C GLN A 47 -25.16 -3.26 21.03
N GLU A 48 -25.22 -2.00 20.56
CA GLU A 48 -24.70 -1.58 19.26
C GLU A 48 -23.18 -1.79 19.17
N PHE A 49 -22.42 -1.39 20.19
CA PHE A 49 -20.98 -1.62 20.24
C PHE A 49 -20.63 -3.13 20.25
N GLU A 50 -21.34 -3.96 21.02
CA GLU A 50 -21.11 -5.42 21.04
C GLU A 50 -21.39 -6.05 19.67
N ILE A 51 -22.43 -5.58 18.97
CA ILE A 51 -22.76 -6.03 17.60
C ILE A 51 -21.67 -5.58 16.62
N LEU A 52 -21.23 -4.32 16.70
CA LEU A 52 -20.15 -3.76 15.88
C LEU A 52 -18.84 -4.55 16.08
N GLN A 53 -18.50 -4.85 17.34
CA GLN A 53 -17.33 -5.67 17.68
C GLN A 53 -17.44 -7.08 17.09
N GLY A 54 -18.59 -7.74 17.27
CA GLY A 54 -18.82 -9.07 16.69
C GLY A 54 -18.73 -9.09 15.16
N ASN A 55 -19.19 -8.02 14.50
CA ASN A 55 -19.02 -7.85 13.06
C ASN A 55 -17.54 -7.65 12.67
N ALA A 56 -16.80 -6.82 13.40
CA ALA A 56 -15.39 -6.58 13.14
C ALA A 56 -14.53 -7.86 13.32
N GLU A 57 -14.80 -8.64 14.36
CA GLU A 57 -14.16 -9.94 14.59
C GLU A 57 -14.44 -10.91 13.44
N ARG A 58 -15.72 -11.03 13.03
CA ARG A 58 -16.11 -11.87 11.90
C ARG A 58 -15.43 -11.44 10.60
N MET A 59 -15.38 -10.14 10.31
CA MET A 59 -14.70 -9.61 9.13
C MET A 59 -13.21 -9.93 9.16
N SER A 60 -12.56 -9.73 10.31
CA SER A 60 -11.15 -10.09 10.50
C SER A 60 -10.93 -11.58 10.24
N ASP A 61 -11.78 -12.46 10.76
CA ASP A 61 -11.66 -13.90 10.56
C ASP A 61 -11.86 -14.32 9.10
N LEU A 62 -12.77 -13.64 8.37
CA LEU A 62 -12.94 -13.84 6.93
C LEU A 62 -11.67 -13.43 6.16
N LEU A 63 -11.14 -12.23 6.42
CA LEU A 63 -9.90 -11.74 5.79
C LEU A 63 -8.72 -12.67 6.06
N MET A 64 -8.65 -13.27 7.24
CA MET A 64 -7.61 -14.24 7.64
C MET A 64 -7.82 -15.66 7.06
N SER A 65 -8.94 -15.92 6.38
CA SER A 65 -9.21 -17.22 5.74
C SER A 65 -8.62 -17.29 4.32
N GLU A 66 -8.69 -18.47 3.68
CA GLU A 66 -8.32 -18.60 2.26
C GLU A 66 -9.40 -18.05 1.32
N GLY A 67 -10.59 -17.76 1.82
CA GLY A 67 -11.75 -17.40 0.99
C GLY A 67 -12.37 -18.62 0.30
N TYR A 68 -13.37 -18.37 -0.56
CA TYR A 68 -13.99 -19.42 -1.37
C TYR A 68 -14.46 -18.87 -2.73
N PRO A 69 -14.13 -19.55 -3.85
CA PRO A 69 -13.19 -20.68 -3.95
C PRO A 69 -11.75 -20.29 -3.53
N ASN A 70 -10.85 -21.26 -3.32
CA ASN A 70 -9.50 -20.99 -2.81
C ASN A 70 -8.64 -20.14 -3.76
N ASP A 71 -8.99 -20.11 -5.03
CA ASP A 71 -8.37 -19.39 -6.14
C ASP A 71 -9.28 -18.28 -6.69
N TRP A 72 -10.15 -17.74 -5.84
CA TRP A 72 -11.12 -16.72 -6.24
C TRP A 72 -10.47 -15.50 -6.90
N ASP A 73 -11.22 -14.94 -7.85
CA ASP A 73 -10.97 -13.67 -8.51
C ASP A 73 -12.23 -12.77 -8.43
N ASN A 74 -12.21 -11.63 -9.12
CA ASN A 74 -13.33 -10.70 -9.12
C ASN A 74 -14.61 -11.22 -9.82
N GLU A 75 -14.59 -12.38 -10.46
CA GLU A 75 -15.76 -12.97 -11.14
C GLU A 75 -16.33 -14.17 -10.37
N THR A 76 -15.45 -14.97 -9.76
CA THR A 76 -15.76 -16.25 -9.10
C THR A 76 -15.95 -16.14 -7.58
N LEU A 77 -15.61 -14.99 -6.99
CA LEU A 77 -15.66 -14.75 -5.54
C LEU A 77 -17.04 -15.00 -4.93
N PHE A 78 -17.08 -15.90 -3.94
CA PHE A 78 -18.22 -16.07 -3.04
C PHE A 78 -17.93 -15.50 -1.64
N GLN A 79 -16.73 -15.76 -1.10
CA GLN A 79 -16.31 -15.32 0.22
C GLN A 79 -14.87 -14.81 0.18
N ILE A 80 -14.66 -13.58 0.67
CA ILE A 80 -13.33 -12.97 0.73
C ILE A 80 -12.49 -13.68 1.79
N GLY A 81 -11.26 -13.98 1.42
CA GLY A 81 -10.18 -14.33 2.32
C GLY A 81 -8.86 -14.08 1.63
N LEU A 82 -7.88 -13.56 2.37
CA LEU A 82 -6.64 -13.03 1.80
C LEU A 82 -5.47 -13.99 1.92
N THR A 83 -5.64 -15.15 2.56
CA THR A 83 -4.52 -16.05 2.84
C THR A 83 -4.42 -17.21 1.85
N THR A 84 -3.25 -17.84 1.82
CA THR A 84 -2.97 -19.14 1.20
C THR A 84 -1.87 -19.79 2.01
N GLY A 85 -2.16 -20.93 2.67
CA GLY A 85 -1.17 -21.58 3.55
C GLY A 85 -0.64 -20.67 4.66
N SER A 86 -1.53 -19.89 5.29
CA SER A 86 -1.23 -18.92 6.38
C SER A 86 -0.44 -17.66 6.01
N ASN A 87 -0.02 -17.51 4.74
CA ASN A 87 0.56 -16.27 4.23
C ASN A 87 -0.49 -15.44 3.52
N ILE A 88 -0.39 -14.11 3.57
CA ILE A 88 -1.19 -13.23 2.71
C ILE A 88 -0.80 -13.47 1.26
N ASN A 89 -1.80 -13.75 0.44
CA ASN A 89 -1.67 -13.92 -1.00
C ASN A 89 -1.82 -12.56 -1.67
N ILE A 90 -0.71 -12.05 -2.25
CA ILE A 90 -0.65 -10.75 -2.92
C ILE A 90 -1.67 -10.64 -4.07
N THR A 91 -1.90 -11.71 -4.81
CA THR A 91 -2.86 -11.70 -5.93
C THR A 91 -4.29 -11.47 -5.41
N LYS A 92 -4.69 -12.13 -4.34
CA LYS A 92 -6.01 -11.91 -3.70
C LYS A 92 -6.14 -10.52 -3.09
N LEU A 93 -5.06 -10.03 -2.47
CA LEU A 93 -5.01 -8.66 -1.96
C LEU A 93 -5.21 -7.64 -3.09
N ARG A 94 -4.59 -7.88 -4.25
CA ARG A 94 -4.79 -7.08 -5.46
C ARG A 94 -6.22 -7.13 -5.97
N TYR A 95 -6.84 -8.30 -6.02
CA TYR A 95 -8.26 -8.42 -6.37
C TYR A 95 -9.15 -7.63 -5.44
N LEU A 96 -8.88 -7.67 -4.12
CA LEU A 96 -9.60 -6.87 -3.14
C LEU A 96 -9.44 -5.37 -3.42
N TYR A 97 -8.21 -4.88 -3.59
CA TYR A 97 -7.95 -3.45 -3.84
C TYR A 97 -8.54 -2.93 -5.16
N ASN A 98 -8.71 -3.81 -6.15
CA ASN A 98 -9.37 -3.50 -7.42
C ASN A 98 -10.91 -3.69 -7.37
N MET A 99 -11.46 -4.13 -6.23
CA MET A 99 -12.89 -4.33 -6.04
C MET A 99 -13.56 -3.05 -5.56
N ASP A 100 -14.75 -2.74 -6.07
CA ASP A 100 -15.59 -1.67 -5.49
C ASP A 100 -15.86 -1.93 -3.99
N PRO A 101 -15.65 -0.93 -3.10
CA PRO A 101 -15.82 -1.11 -1.66
C PRO A 101 -17.22 -1.60 -1.25
N ASN A 102 -18.29 -1.20 -1.95
CA ASN A 102 -19.65 -1.68 -1.65
C ASN A 102 -19.81 -3.16 -1.97
N ARG A 103 -19.21 -3.60 -3.08
CA ARG A 103 -19.17 -5.02 -3.44
C ARG A 103 -18.39 -5.82 -2.39
N ALA A 104 -17.24 -5.33 -1.95
CA ALA A 104 -16.47 -5.97 -0.89
C ALA A 104 -17.25 -6.04 0.45
N ARG A 105 -17.98 -4.99 0.84
CA ARG A 105 -18.89 -5.02 2.02
C ARG A 105 -19.89 -6.17 1.95
N SER A 106 -20.50 -6.37 0.78
CA SER A 106 -21.45 -7.46 0.56
C SER A 106 -20.81 -8.84 0.77
N HIS A 107 -19.61 -9.07 0.24
CA HIS A 107 -18.89 -10.33 0.40
C HIS A 107 -18.32 -10.54 1.82
N LEU A 108 -17.98 -9.46 2.53
CA LEU A 108 -17.63 -9.49 3.95
C LEU A 108 -18.86 -9.64 4.86
N LYS A 109 -20.07 -9.60 4.29
CA LYS A 109 -21.36 -9.73 4.99
C LYS A 109 -21.53 -8.70 6.11
N THR A 110 -21.05 -7.48 5.87
CA THR A 110 -21.16 -6.35 6.80
C THR A 110 -22.01 -5.24 6.21
N ARG A 111 -22.67 -4.47 7.08
CA ARG A 111 -23.31 -3.20 6.74
C ARG A 111 -22.50 -1.99 7.19
N ASN A 112 -21.50 -2.24 8.03
CA ASN A 112 -20.70 -1.22 8.66
C ASN A 112 -19.65 -0.74 7.67
N ASN A 113 -19.26 0.52 7.82
CA ASN A 113 -18.10 1.06 7.14
C ASN A 113 -16.84 0.39 7.69
N TYR A 114 -15.81 0.26 6.85
CA TYR A 114 -14.57 -0.35 7.30
C TYR A 114 -13.36 0.18 6.54
N TYR A 115 -12.20 0.04 7.17
CA TYR A 115 -10.92 0.40 6.58
C TYR A 115 -9.87 -0.64 6.98
N LEU A 116 -9.39 -1.38 5.99
CA LEU A 116 -8.33 -2.37 6.11
C LEU A 116 -6.99 -1.70 5.82
N PHE A 117 -5.96 -1.97 6.60
CA PHE A 117 -4.61 -1.54 6.30
C PHE A 117 -3.60 -2.62 6.71
N PHE A 118 -2.40 -2.51 6.16
CA PHE A 118 -1.25 -3.33 6.56
C PHE A 118 -0.18 -2.42 7.13
N GLN A 119 0.55 -2.86 8.14
CA GLN A 119 1.62 -2.09 8.76
C GLN A 119 2.85 -2.98 8.96
N SER A 120 3.98 -2.60 8.37
CA SER A 120 5.27 -3.26 8.60
C SER A 120 5.84 -2.84 9.96
N GLN A 121 6.56 -3.74 10.62
CA GLN A 121 7.20 -3.42 11.90
C GLN A 121 8.27 -2.34 11.70
N GLY A 122 8.03 -1.15 12.28
CA GLY A 122 8.98 -0.04 12.29
C GLY A 122 9.03 0.82 11.03
N GLN A 123 8.27 0.48 9.98
CA GLN A 123 8.31 1.21 8.71
C GLN A 123 7.01 1.95 8.37
N GLY A 124 5.89 1.68 9.06
CA GLY A 124 4.63 2.38 8.85
C GLY A 124 3.60 1.55 8.06
N PHE A 125 2.57 2.21 7.53
CA PHE A 125 1.47 1.57 6.81
C PHE A 125 1.89 1.22 5.39
N LEU A 126 1.66 -0.02 4.94
CA LEU A 126 1.99 -0.44 3.58
C LEU A 126 1.10 0.29 2.58
N TYR A 127 1.73 0.94 1.60
CA TYR A 127 1.08 1.47 0.43
C TYR A 127 0.98 0.38 -0.63
N PHE A 128 -0.24 0.10 -1.08
CA PHE A 128 -0.54 -0.95 -2.03
C PHE A 128 -1.59 -0.48 -3.03
N ASN A 129 -1.30 -0.61 -4.32
CA ASN A 129 -2.21 -0.27 -5.41
C ASN A 129 -2.78 1.16 -5.30
N GLY A 130 -1.92 2.13 -4.98
CA GLY A 130 -2.33 3.53 -4.91
C GLY A 130 -2.89 4.00 -3.56
N SER A 131 -3.01 3.12 -2.55
CA SER A 131 -3.61 3.48 -1.25
C SER A 131 -2.92 2.81 -0.05
N CYS A 132 -2.98 3.46 1.11
CA CYS A 132 -2.45 2.97 2.40
C CYS A 132 -3.31 1.88 3.05
N GLY A 133 -4.45 1.59 2.43
CA GLY A 133 -5.49 0.74 2.94
C GLY A 133 -6.63 0.61 1.95
N TYR A 134 -7.69 -0.07 2.35
CA TYR A 134 -8.82 -0.40 1.49
C TYR A 134 -10.12 -0.34 2.27
N GLY A 135 -11.15 0.26 1.68
CA GLY A 135 -12.48 0.40 2.28
C GLY A 135 -13.01 1.82 2.15
N ASP A 136 -13.72 2.29 3.16
CA ASP A 136 -14.27 3.65 3.22
C ASP A 136 -13.16 4.66 3.54
N GLU A 137 -12.85 5.54 2.58
CA GLU A 137 -11.71 6.48 2.62
C GLU A 137 -11.89 7.65 3.60
N GLY A 138 -13.03 7.77 4.29
CA GLY A 138 -13.28 8.84 5.27
C GLY A 138 -12.32 8.86 6.47
N ILE A 139 -11.50 7.83 6.65
CA ILE A 139 -10.43 7.73 7.67
C ILE A 139 -9.06 8.18 7.12
N ILE A 140 -8.93 8.36 5.80
CA ILE A 140 -7.70 8.84 5.20
C ILE A 140 -7.73 10.37 5.26
N GLY A 141 -7.08 10.95 6.28
CA GLY A 141 -6.77 12.38 6.24
C GLY A 141 -5.99 12.72 4.96
N GLU A 142 -6.19 13.92 4.40
CA GLU A 142 -5.64 14.41 3.11
C GLU A 142 -4.10 14.34 2.95
N GLY A 143 -3.35 13.73 3.87
CA GLY A 143 -1.89 13.73 3.87
C GLY A 143 -1.29 12.43 4.37
N GLY A 144 -1.03 11.50 3.45
CA GLY A 144 -0.12 10.40 3.68
C GLY A 144 1.04 10.48 2.69
N VAL A 145 2.05 11.31 2.99
CA VAL A 145 3.30 11.39 2.21
C VAL A 145 3.83 9.98 1.96
N GLN A 146 4.05 9.68 0.68
CA GLN A 146 4.56 8.41 0.19
C GLN A 146 6.06 8.34 0.46
N TYR A 147 6.50 7.41 1.30
CA TYR A 147 7.92 7.06 1.39
C TYR A 147 8.12 5.73 0.72
N TYR A 148 8.73 5.75 -0.45
CA TYR A 148 9.33 4.56 -1.01
C TYR A 148 10.83 4.75 -0.85
N ASP A 149 11.51 3.74 -0.32
CA ASP A 149 12.97 3.75 -0.30
C ASP A 149 13.47 3.43 -1.72
N ILE A 150 13.46 4.46 -2.57
CA ILE A 150 13.86 4.39 -3.98
C ILE A 150 15.24 5.01 -4.12
N ALA A 151 16.15 4.29 -4.76
CA ALA A 151 17.32 4.90 -5.36
C ALA A 151 17.14 5.00 -6.87
N TYR A 152 17.51 6.16 -7.42
CA TYR A 152 17.54 6.39 -8.85
C TYR A 152 18.96 6.73 -9.29
N TYR A 153 19.51 5.91 -10.17
CA TYR A 153 20.82 6.10 -10.77
C TYR A 153 20.68 6.47 -12.25
N PHE A 154 21.42 7.49 -12.68
CA PHE A 154 21.46 7.91 -14.08
C PHE A 154 22.90 8.22 -14.51
N SER A 155 23.20 8.07 -15.80
CA SER A 155 24.57 8.26 -16.31
C SER A 155 24.78 9.54 -17.13
N ASN A 156 23.71 10.21 -17.55
CA ASN A 156 23.77 11.41 -18.37
C ASN A 156 22.97 12.57 -17.75
N ILE A 157 23.62 13.72 -17.49
CA ILE A 157 22.95 14.93 -16.98
C ILE A 157 22.12 15.62 -18.07
N GLY A 158 22.61 15.59 -19.32
CA GLY A 158 21.96 16.24 -20.45
C GLY A 158 20.99 15.34 -21.19
N GLY A 159 20.71 14.15 -20.65
CA GLY A 159 19.64 13.28 -21.13
C GLY A 159 18.28 13.74 -20.62
N ASP A 160 17.27 12.94 -20.91
CA ASP A 160 15.91 13.26 -20.53
C ASP A 160 15.73 13.27 -19.03
N THR A 161 15.08 14.32 -18.53
CA THR A 161 14.88 14.50 -17.09
C THR A 161 13.56 13.91 -16.63
N TYR A 162 12.75 13.35 -17.53
CA TYR A 162 11.36 12.98 -17.27
C TYR A 162 11.16 12.00 -16.12
N ILE A 163 11.91 10.89 -16.09
CA ILE A 163 11.81 9.92 -14.99
C ILE A 163 12.29 10.58 -13.69
N ARG A 164 13.44 11.26 -13.74
CA ARG A 164 14.04 11.92 -12.57
C ARG A 164 13.12 12.96 -11.94
N ASP A 165 12.53 13.81 -12.77
CA ASP A 165 11.66 14.92 -12.37
C ASP A 165 10.36 14.38 -11.81
N TYR A 166 9.75 13.43 -12.52
CA TYR A 166 8.56 12.73 -12.07
C TYR A 166 8.79 12.04 -10.73
N LEU A 167 9.91 11.34 -10.58
CA LEU A 167 10.26 10.68 -9.33
C LEU A 167 10.42 11.68 -8.18
N GLY A 168 11.02 12.84 -8.43
CA GLY A 168 11.23 13.87 -7.41
C GLY A 168 9.95 14.57 -6.97
N ASP A 169 8.98 14.69 -7.86
CA ASP A 169 7.69 15.30 -7.57
C ASP A 169 6.75 14.36 -6.79
N ASN A 170 6.88 13.04 -6.99
CA ASN A 170 5.94 12.05 -6.45
C ASN A 170 6.51 11.19 -5.32
N TYR A 171 7.84 11.10 -5.20
CA TYR A 171 8.50 10.15 -4.32
C TYR A 171 9.69 10.76 -3.56
N ASN A 172 10.02 10.17 -2.42
CA ASN A 172 11.28 10.44 -1.74
C ASN A 172 12.40 9.59 -2.35
N VAL A 173 13.15 10.16 -3.29
CA VAL A 173 14.18 9.42 -4.04
C VAL A 173 15.59 9.86 -3.67
N ASP A 174 16.46 8.88 -3.44
CA ASP A 174 17.89 9.11 -3.33
C ASP A 174 18.54 9.04 -4.72
N TYR A 175 19.10 10.17 -5.16
CA TYR A 175 19.68 10.30 -6.49
C TYR A 175 21.16 9.94 -6.50
N TYR A 176 21.56 9.11 -7.46
CA TYR A 176 22.94 8.74 -7.73
C TYR A 176 23.27 9.05 -9.18
N PHE A 177 24.49 9.50 -9.45
CA PHE A 177 24.90 9.90 -10.78
C PHE A 177 26.26 9.30 -11.12
N ARG A 178 26.48 8.84 -12.36
CA ARG A 178 27.72 8.16 -12.78
C ARG A 178 28.99 8.88 -12.29
N ASP A 179 29.07 10.18 -12.58
CA ASP A 179 30.21 11.03 -12.23
C ASP A 179 29.92 11.88 -10.97
N GLY A 180 28.93 11.45 -10.17
CA GLY A 180 28.43 12.14 -8.99
C GLY A 180 29.37 12.04 -7.79
N SER A 181 29.45 13.13 -7.04
CA SER A 181 30.04 13.16 -5.70
C SER A 181 28.96 13.50 -4.67
N GLU A 182 29.11 13.00 -3.44
CA GLU A 182 28.12 13.24 -2.39
C GLU A 182 27.96 14.75 -2.11
N GLY A 183 26.72 15.23 -2.17
CA GLY A 183 26.38 16.65 -2.03
C GLY A 183 26.48 17.47 -3.32
N MET A 184 26.85 16.85 -4.46
CA MET A 184 26.75 17.50 -5.77
C MET A 184 25.28 17.82 -6.07
N VAL A 185 25.00 19.00 -6.60
CA VAL A 185 23.66 19.35 -7.08
C VAL A 185 23.64 19.21 -8.59
N VAL A 186 22.74 18.38 -9.10
CA VAL A 186 22.44 18.24 -10.53
C VAL A 186 21.00 18.69 -10.72
N ASP A 187 20.84 19.79 -11.47
CA ASP A 187 19.57 20.49 -11.63
C ASP A 187 18.97 20.94 -10.28
N ALA A 188 17.89 20.30 -9.82
CA ALA A 188 17.25 20.57 -8.53
C ALA A 188 17.56 19.51 -7.45
N TYR A 189 18.35 18.49 -7.78
CA TYR A 189 18.52 17.29 -6.96
C TYR A 189 19.89 17.23 -6.29
N THR A 190 19.90 16.84 -5.01
CA THR A 190 21.16 16.54 -4.30
C THR A 190 21.55 15.09 -4.57
N ILE A 191 22.73 14.91 -5.13
CA ILE A 191 23.30 13.62 -5.49
C ILE A 191 24.00 13.02 -4.27
N ASN A 192 23.63 11.77 -3.95
CA ASN A 192 24.17 10.99 -2.84
C ASN A 192 25.47 10.23 -3.20
N GLY A 193 26.01 10.50 -4.38
CA GLY A 193 27.29 10.00 -4.88
C GLY A 193 27.13 9.25 -6.20
N SER A 194 28.06 8.32 -6.43
CA SER A 194 28.11 7.49 -7.63
C SER A 194 27.43 6.13 -7.44
N LEU A 195 27.44 5.30 -8.48
CA LEU A 195 27.04 3.89 -8.39
C LEU A 195 27.75 3.16 -7.24
N TYR A 196 29.01 3.51 -6.95
CA TYR A 196 29.73 2.94 -5.81
C TYR A 196 29.02 3.25 -4.48
N ASN A 197 28.60 4.50 -4.28
CA ASN A 197 27.86 4.91 -3.08
C ASN A 197 26.51 4.18 -2.98
N LEU A 198 25.79 4.02 -4.10
CA LEU A 198 24.55 3.24 -4.15
C LEU A 198 24.78 1.79 -3.72
N THR A 199 25.81 1.12 -4.25
CA THR A 199 26.09 -0.29 -3.91
C THR A 199 26.45 -0.51 -2.44
N ASN A 200 26.86 0.52 -1.70
CA ASN A 200 27.12 0.44 -0.26
C ASN A 200 25.87 0.66 0.60
N LYS A 201 24.74 1.04 -0.02
CA LYS A 201 23.46 1.34 0.63
C LYS A 201 22.31 0.49 0.07
N LEU A 202 22.58 -0.57 -0.68
CA LEU A 202 21.52 -1.39 -1.31
C LEU A 202 20.44 -1.86 -0.33
N ASP A 203 20.84 -2.31 0.87
CA ASP A 203 19.90 -2.81 1.87
C ASP A 203 18.92 -1.74 2.40
N TYR A 204 19.19 -0.44 2.17
CA TYR A 204 18.26 0.64 2.51
C TYR A 204 17.11 0.75 1.52
N TYR A 205 17.28 0.27 0.28
CA TYR A 205 16.31 0.46 -0.78
C TYR A 205 15.45 -0.79 -0.99
N GLU A 206 14.16 -0.56 -1.23
CA GLU A 206 13.23 -1.59 -1.71
C GLU A 206 13.18 -1.61 -3.25
N THR A 207 13.42 -0.45 -3.87
CA THR A 207 13.44 -0.30 -5.32
C THR A 207 14.66 0.47 -5.78
N ILE A 208 15.27 -0.01 -6.87
CA ILE A 208 16.34 0.70 -7.57
C ILE A 208 15.91 0.89 -9.02
N ILE A 209 16.11 2.10 -9.52
CA ILE A 209 15.88 2.45 -10.92
C ILE A 209 17.24 2.82 -11.51
N LEU A 210 17.63 2.15 -12.59
CA LEU A 210 18.88 2.36 -13.30
C LEU A 210 18.57 2.89 -14.71
N GLU A 211 18.75 4.19 -14.90
CA GLU A 211 18.58 4.83 -16.19
C GLU A 211 19.91 4.94 -16.93
N ASP A 212 19.95 4.32 -18.11
CA ASP A 212 21.11 4.27 -18.99
C ASP A 212 22.40 3.95 -18.22
N PRO A 213 22.47 2.84 -17.44
CA PRO A 213 23.51 2.72 -16.44
C PRO A 213 24.92 2.64 -17.04
N GLY A 214 25.03 2.25 -18.32
CA GLY A 214 26.26 2.35 -19.10
C GLY A 214 27.44 1.66 -18.43
N PHE A 215 27.23 0.45 -17.90
CA PHE A 215 28.23 -0.24 -17.08
C PHE A 215 29.54 -0.47 -17.84
N ASP A 216 29.50 -0.60 -19.17
CA ASP A 216 30.69 -0.69 -20.01
C ASP A 216 31.60 0.55 -19.95
N LEU A 217 31.05 1.70 -19.55
CA LEU A 217 31.77 2.97 -19.39
C LEU A 217 32.27 3.21 -17.97
N PHE A 218 31.97 2.29 -17.03
CA PHE A 218 32.31 2.48 -15.63
C PHE A 218 33.81 2.31 -15.38
N SER A 219 34.42 3.33 -14.77
CA SER A 219 35.85 3.34 -14.41
C SER A 219 36.10 3.48 -12.90
N GLY A 220 35.09 3.18 -12.08
CA GLY A 220 35.17 3.35 -10.62
C GLY A 220 36.03 2.31 -9.89
N ASP A 221 36.20 2.52 -8.59
CA ASP A 221 37.08 1.73 -7.71
C ASP A 221 36.64 0.26 -7.53
N ARG A 222 35.36 -0.04 -7.80
CA ARG A 222 34.79 -1.38 -7.67
C ARG A 222 34.67 -2.05 -9.05
N PRO A 223 35.21 -3.27 -9.24
CA PRO A 223 35.05 -3.98 -10.50
C PRO A 223 33.57 -4.28 -10.75
N LEU A 224 33.15 -4.20 -12.01
CA LEU A 224 31.75 -4.39 -12.42
C LEU A 224 31.19 -5.73 -11.94
N THR A 225 31.99 -6.81 -11.96
CA THR A 225 31.59 -8.13 -11.45
C THR A 225 31.15 -8.11 -9.98
N GLU A 226 31.75 -7.25 -9.16
CA GLU A 226 31.36 -7.09 -7.76
C GLU A 226 30.06 -6.29 -7.62
N ILE A 227 29.88 -5.24 -8.46
CA ILE A 227 28.61 -4.50 -8.53
C ILE A 227 27.47 -5.42 -8.95
N SER A 228 27.68 -6.23 -9.99
CA SER A 228 26.74 -7.25 -10.46
C SER A 228 26.32 -8.17 -9.34
N TYR A 229 27.31 -8.75 -8.64
CA TYR A 229 27.07 -9.68 -7.54
C TYR A 229 26.24 -9.04 -6.42
N LEU A 230 26.52 -7.80 -6.05
CA LEU A 230 25.79 -7.10 -5.00
C LEU A 230 24.35 -6.78 -5.39
N LEU A 231 24.11 -6.36 -6.64
CA LEU A 231 22.76 -6.12 -7.14
C LEU A 231 21.96 -7.43 -7.26
N GLU A 232 22.60 -8.51 -7.69
CA GLU A 232 22.01 -9.84 -7.75
C GLU A 232 21.67 -10.40 -6.35
N GLU A 233 22.57 -10.24 -5.38
CA GLU A 233 22.31 -10.61 -3.98
C GLU A 233 21.14 -9.79 -3.42
N TRP A 234 21.12 -8.48 -3.65
CA TRP A 234 20.03 -7.61 -3.23
C TRP A 234 18.69 -8.01 -3.87
N LEU A 235 18.66 -8.23 -5.18
CA LEU A 235 17.48 -8.72 -5.91
C LEU A 235 16.95 -10.04 -5.34
N SER A 236 17.85 -10.98 -5.04
CA SER A 236 17.46 -12.29 -4.52
C SER A 236 16.63 -12.25 -3.23
N LYS A 237 16.67 -11.12 -2.49
CA LYS A 237 15.92 -10.84 -1.25
C LYS A 237 14.50 -10.27 -1.50
N GLY A 238 13.96 -10.35 -2.71
CA GLY A 238 12.60 -9.89 -3.00
C GLY A 238 12.48 -8.43 -3.44
N LYS A 239 13.57 -7.86 -3.96
CA LYS A 239 13.65 -6.43 -4.30
C LYS A 239 13.22 -6.14 -5.73
N LEU A 240 12.96 -4.88 -6.04
CA LEU A 240 12.50 -4.42 -7.37
C LEU A 240 13.59 -3.64 -8.11
N LEU A 241 14.02 -4.13 -9.27
CA LEU A 241 14.93 -3.39 -10.16
C LEU A 241 14.18 -2.96 -11.43
N ILE A 242 14.25 -1.67 -11.74
CA ILE A 242 13.81 -1.13 -13.03
C ILE A 242 15.05 -0.65 -13.77
N ILE A 243 15.19 -1.05 -15.03
CA ILE A 243 16.31 -0.68 -15.88
C ILE A 243 15.76 -0.03 -17.15
N THR A 244 16.32 1.11 -17.54
CA THR A 244 16.06 1.74 -18.83
C THR A 244 17.36 1.97 -19.58
N GLY A 245 17.32 2.04 -20.91
CA GLY A 245 18.46 2.48 -21.72
C GLY A 245 19.59 1.45 -21.85
N LYS A 246 20.81 1.95 -22.08
CA LYS A 246 22.00 1.12 -22.33
C LYS A 246 22.55 0.56 -21.02
N VAL A 247 22.57 -0.77 -20.93
CA VAL A 247 23.17 -1.45 -19.77
C VAL A 247 24.67 -1.71 -19.96
N GLY A 248 25.08 -2.12 -21.16
CA GLY A 248 26.50 -2.26 -21.55
C GLY A 248 27.17 -3.60 -21.20
N LEU A 249 26.61 -4.44 -20.32
CA LEU A 249 27.19 -5.75 -19.96
C LEU A 249 26.12 -6.80 -19.63
N GLY A 250 26.45 -8.08 -19.83
CA GLY A 250 25.61 -9.20 -19.38
C GLY A 250 25.50 -9.23 -17.85
N LEU A 251 24.32 -8.91 -17.34
CA LEU A 251 23.94 -8.91 -15.92
C LEU A 251 22.65 -9.72 -15.75
N PHE A 252 22.38 -10.20 -14.54
CA PHE A 252 21.06 -10.76 -14.17
C PHE A 252 20.63 -11.95 -15.05
N ALA A 253 21.59 -12.83 -15.38
CA ALA A 253 21.41 -13.95 -16.30
C ALA A 253 21.07 -13.59 -17.77
N LEU A 254 21.19 -12.32 -18.19
CA LEU A 254 21.05 -11.93 -19.59
C LEU A 254 22.35 -12.10 -20.38
N ALA A 255 22.21 -12.52 -21.63
CA ALA A 255 23.32 -13.02 -22.43
C ALA A 255 24.22 -11.91 -22.91
N ASN A 256 23.57 -10.84 -23.36
CA ASN A 256 24.14 -9.60 -23.84
C ASN A 256 23.01 -8.57 -23.87
N PHE A 257 23.37 -7.33 -23.61
CA PHE A 257 22.58 -6.16 -24.00
C PHE A 257 23.23 -5.64 -25.28
N PRO A 258 22.88 -6.18 -26.47
CA PRO A 258 23.48 -5.70 -27.70
C PRO A 258 23.23 -4.20 -27.87
N VAL A 259 24.31 -3.49 -28.21
CA VAL A 259 24.31 -2.04 -28.41
C VAL A 259 23.51 -1.68 -29.67
N THR A 260 22.81 -0.56 -29.54
CA THR A 260 21.92 0.19 -30.41
C THR A 260 22.17 0.14 -31.92
N GLU A 261 21.06 0.16 -32.67
CA GLU A 261 20.97 1.01 -33.86
C GLU A 261 20.48 2.39 -33.40
N ASP A 262 21.21 3.46 -33.73
CA ASP A 262 20.75 4.82 -33.45
C ASP A 262 19.40 5.08 -34.14
N GLY A 263 18.46 5.69 -33.42
CA GLY A 263 17.22 6.24 -33.95
C GLY A 263 15.95 5.46 -33.61
N ALA A 264 14.84 6.16 -33.79
CA ALA A 264 13.55 5.76 -33.25
C ALA A 264 13.09 4.36 -33.70
N GLY A 265 12.49 3.62 -32.77
CA GLY A 265 12.02 2.26 -32.97
C GLY A 265 10.61 2.05 -32.44
N ASN A 266 9.73 1.58 -33.33
CA ASN A 266 8.38 1.16 -32.93
C ASN A 266 8.45 -0.18 -32.20
N ILE A 267 7.97 -0.21 -30.97
CA ILE A 267 7.68 -1.39 -30.18
C ILE A 267 6.19 -1.71 -30.30
N THR A 268 5.89 -3.00 -30.43
CA THR A 268 4.54 -3.53 -30.25
C THR A 268 4.49 -4.36 -28.99
N ILE A 269 3.54 -4.07 -28.10
CA ILE A 269 3.31 -4.84 -26.89
C ILE A 269 2.77 -6.23 -27.29
N GLN A 270 3.47 -7.26 -26.85
CA GLN A 270 3.22 -8.66 -27.19
C GLN A 270 2.47 -9.42 -26.09
N ASN A 271 2.59 -8.98 -24.84
CA ASN A 271 1.94 -9.62 -23.71
C ASN A 271 1.50 -8.57 -22.70
N GLU A 272 0.23 -8.63 -22.30
CA GLU A 272 -0.27 -7.90 -21.14
C GLU A 272 0.43 -8.38 -19.87
N HIS A 273 0.64 -7.46 -18.93
CA HIS A 273 1.27 -7.80 -17.67
C HIS A 273 0.61 -7.08 -16.52
N VAL A 274 0.27 -7.81 -15.45
CA VAL A 274 -0.53 -7.28 -14.33
C VAL A 274 0.11 -6.09 -13.62
N ASP A 275 1.42 -5.89 -13.72
CA ASP A 275 2.09 -4.74 -13.07
C ASP A 275 2.31 -3.55 -14.02
N ILE A 276 2.05 -3.70 -15.33
CA ILE A 276 2.29 -2.68 -16.34
C ILE A 276 1.00 -2.43 -17.14
N PRO A 277 0.51 -1.19 -17.26
CA PRO A 277 -0.79 -0.89 -17.85
C PRO A 277 -0.69 -0.77 -19.39
N PHE A 278 -0.15 -1.79 -20.04
CA PHE A 278 -0.21 -1.92 -21.51
C PHE A 278 -1.16 -3.04 -21.91
N GLU A 279 -1.89 -2.81 -22.99
CA GLU A 279 -2.72 -3.81 -23.66
C GLU A 279 -1.93 -4.49 -24.78
N GLU A 280 -2.23 -5.75 -25.07
CA GLU A 280 -1.61 -6.46 -26.18
C GLU A 280 -1.94 -5.75 -27.51
N GLY A 281 -0.91 -5.44 -28.31
CA GLY A 281 -1.03 -4.72 -29.57
C GLY A 281 -0.81 -3.21 -29.47
N ASP A 282 -0.66 -2.65 -28.26
CA ASP A 282 -0.27 -1.24 -28.09
C ASP A 282 1.05 -0.94 -28.81
N GLY A 283 1.14 0.24 -29.40
CA GLY A 283 2.31 0.73 -30.12
C GLY A 283 3.02 1.83 -29.34
N LEU A 284 4.33 1.67 -29.15
CA LEU A 284 5.21 2.68 -28.55
C LEU A 284 6.33 3.02 -29.52
N ILE A 285 6.81 4.26 -29.51
CA ILE A 285 7.95 4.70 -30.31
C ILE A 285 9.04 5.13 -29.34
N PHE A 286 10.07 4.32 -29.18
CA PHE A 286 11.25 4.69 -28.40
C PHE A 286 12.17 5.56 -29.25
N THR A 287 12.81 6.57 -28.65
CA THR A 287 13.77 7.45 -29.33
C THR A 287 15.04 6.67 -29.71
N ASP A 288 15.46 5.75 -28.85
CA ASP A 288 16.58 4.85 -29.04
C ASP A 288 16.17 3.36 -28.98
N LYS A 289 16.88 2.53 -29.77
CA LYS A 289 16.65 1.08 -29.82
C LYS A 289 17.62 0.28 -28.96
N TYR A 290 17.37 0.23 -27.66
CA TYR A 290 18.11 -0.68 -26.79
C TYR A 290 17.38 -2.01 -26.64
N THR A 291 18.11 -3.10 -26.84
CA THR A 291 17.53 -4.44 -26.88
C THR A 291 18.22 -5.38 -25.90
N ILE A 292 17.48 -6.42 -25.49
CA ILE A 292 18.03 -7.51 -24.68
C ILE A 292 17.97 -8.83 -25.45
N THR A 293 18.90 -9.72 -25.12
CA THR A 293 18.84 -11.11 -25.54
C THR A 293 18.88 -12.01 -24.30
N PRO A 294 17.79 -12.72 -23.98
CA PRO A 294 17.78 -13.63 -22.84
C PRO A 294 18.76 -14.78 -23.07
N GLN A 295 19.46 -15.21 -22.00
CA GLN A 295 20.05 -16.55 -22.00
C GLN A 295 18.92 -17.59 -21.94
N THR A 296 19.21 -18.82 -22.33
CA THR A 296 18.26 -19.91 -22.18
C THR A 296 17.87 -20.10 -20.71
N GLU A 297 16.56 -20.18 -20.45
CA GLU A 297 15.92 -20.52 -19.16
C GLU A 297 16.02 -19.48 -18.03
N ILE A 298 15.55 -18.26 -18.29
CA ILE A 298 15.34 -17.25 -17.23
C ILE A 298 13.98 -17.48 -16.56
N GLU A 299 13.98 -17.63 -15.23
CA GLU A 299 12.76 -17.83 -14.44
C GLU A 299 11.82 -16.62 -14.54
N GLY A 300 10.53 -16.89 -14.77
CA GLY A 300 9.51 -15.84 -14.85
C GLY A 300 9.67 -14.86 -16.02
N TYR A 301 10.53 -15.18 -17.00
CA TYR A 301 10.75 -14.31 -18.15
C TYR A 301 9.48 -14.14 -18.99
N THR A 302 9.11 -12.88 -19.20
CA THR A 302 8.02 -12.45 -20.07
C THR A 302 8.55 -11.35 -20.99
N MET A 303 8.50 -11.62 -22.30
CA MET A 303 8.70 -10.57 -23.31
C MET A 303 7.44 -9.69 -23.32
N LEU A 304 7.59 -8.42 -23.00
CA LEU A 304 6.46 -7.48 -22.94
C LEU A 304 6.25 -6.79 -24.27
N GLY A 305 7.33 -6.42 -24.95
CA GLY A 305 7.26 -5.74 -26.24
C GLY A 305 8.53 -5.94 -27.06
N ASN A 306 8.37 -6.04 -28.37
CA ASN A 306 9.46 -6.19 -29.32
C ASN A 306 9.38 -5.13 -30.43
N TYR A 307 10.53 -4.82 -31.01
CA TYR A 307 10.63 -4.01 -32.21
C TYR A 307 10.17 -4.79 -33.44
N SER A 308 9.98 -4.09 -34.56
CA SER A 308 9.55 -4.67 -35.85
C SER A 308 10.47 -5.74 -36.45
N ASN A 309 11.69 -5.87 -35.94
CA ASN A 309 12.68 -6.89 -36.33
C ASN A 309 12.78 -8.04 -35.30
N ASP A 310 11.76 -8.20 -34.46
CA ASP A 310 11.66 -9.18 -33.38
C ASP A 310 12.68 -9.03 -32.24
N GLN A 311 13.46 -7.94 -32.21
CA GLN A 311 14.34 -7.66 -31.07
C GLN A 311 13.52 -7.21 -29.86
N ILE A 312 13.89 -7.68 -28.67
CA ILE A 312 13.14 -7.41 -27.44
C ILE A 312 13.51 -6.02 -26.92
N GLY A 313 12.54 -5.12 -26.87
CA GLY A 313 12.69 -3.77 -26.32
C GLY A 313 12.11 -3.63 -24.92
N MET A 314 11.23 -4.54 -24.49
CA MET A 314 10.66 -4.54 -23.15
C MET A 314 10.50 -5.96 -22.62
N ALA A 315 10.90 -6.18 -21.37
CA ALA A 315 10.72 -7.48 -20.72
C ALA A 315 10.66 -7.37 -19.20
N THR A 316 10.18 -8.43 -18.57
CA THR A 316 10.28 -8.64 -17.13
C THR A 316 10.71 -10.06 -16.85
N TRP A 317 11.43 -10.26 -15.75
CA TRP A 317 11.80 -11.58 -15.26
C TRP A 317 12.07 -11.56 -13.76
N ASN A 318 12.16 -12.75 -13.16
CA ASN A 318 12.49 -12.90 -11.76
C ASN A 318 13.99 -13.16 -11.58
N TYR A 319 14.53 -12.70 -10.46
CA TYR A 319 15.88 -13.06 -10.00
C TYR A 319 15.82 -13.40 -8.52
N GLY A 320 15.90 -14.70 -8.18
CA GLY A 320 15.59 -15.17 -6.84
C GLY A 320 14.14 -14.81 -6.47
N GLU A 321 13.93 -14.18 -5.32
CA GLU A 321 12.60 -13.67 -4.93
C GLU A 321 12.27 -12.29 -5.55
N GLY A 322 13.24 -11.62 -6.18
CA GLY A 322 13.09 -10.28 -6.73
C GLY A 322 12.58 -10.25 -8.16
N LYS A 323 12.26 -9.03 -8.62
CA LYS A 323 11.70 -8.79 -9.95
C LYS A 323 12.46 -7.70 -10.69
N ILE A 324 12.67 -7.92 -11.98
CA ILE A 324 13.32 -6.97 -12.88
C ILE A 324 12.34 -6.54 -13.97
N PHE A 325 12.31 -5.24 -14.25
CA PHE A 325 11.67 -4.65 -15.42
C PHE A 325 12.72 -3.98 -16.27
N TYR A 326 12.70 -4.26 -17.57
CA TYR A 326 13.56 -3.62 -18.55
C TYR A 326 12.71 -2.89 -19.58
N TYR A 327 13.07 -1.63 -19.80
CA TYR A 327 12.58 -0.79 -20.87
C TYR A 327 13.77 -0.40 -21.75
N GLY A 328 13.66 -0.56 -23.06
CA GLY A 328 14.71 -0.19 -24.00
C GLY A 328 15.08 1.27 -23.83
N ASP A 329 14.09 2.15 -23.77
CA ASP A 329 14.30 3.59 -23.59
C ASP A 329 13.50 4.07 -22.37
N SER A 330 13.80 5.28 -21.89
CA SER A 330 12.95 6.05 -20.98
C SER A 330 12.05 7.05 -21.71
N GLU A 331 12.38 7.40 -22.96
CA GLU A 331 11.55 8.24 -23.82
C GLU A 331 10.69 7.38 -24.74
N ALA A 332 9.37 7.53 -24.66
CA ALA A 332 8.43 6.82 -25.53
C ALA A 332 7.26 7.71 -25.97
N ASP A 333 6.90 7.66 -27.25
CA ASP A 333 5.72 8.30 -27.82
C ASP A 333 4.69 7.24 -28.25
N TYR A 334 3.41 7.43 -27.92
CA TYR A 334 2.30 6.56 -28.34
C TYR A 334 1.82 6.87 -29.77
N GLY A 335 2.52 7.74 -30.50
CA GLY A 335 2.25 8.10 -31.90
C GLY A 335 1.08 9.07 -32.08
N ASN A 336 0.41 9.47 -31.00
CA ASN A 336 -0.67 10.45 -31.00
C ASN A 336 -0.18 11.86 -30.64
N GLY A 337 1.12 12.05 -30.44
CA GLY A 337 1.71 13.29 -29.93
C GLY A 337 1.42 13.55 -28.44
N ASP A 338 0.82 12.56 -27.77
CA ASP A 338 0.70 12.52 -26.32
C ASP A 338 1.88 11.71 -25.79
N TYR A 339 2.87 12.42 -25.26
CA TYR A 339 4.03 11.82 -24.61
C TYR A 339 3.57 11.28 -23.26
N SER A 340 2.89 10.13 -23.26
CA SER A 340 2.78 9.33 -22.04
C SER A 340 4.17 8.76 -21.81
N ASN A 341 4.90 9.39 -20.92
CA ASN A 341 6.27 9.01 -20.65
C ASN A 341 6.30 7.64 -19.95
N ILE A 342 7.35 6.87 -20.18
CA ILE A 342 7.63 5.65 -19.41
C ILE A 342 7.66 5.93 -17.91
N SER A 343 7.86 7.19 -17.48
CA SER A 343 7.71 7.60 -16.09
C SER A 343 6.32 7.31 -15.50
N GLU A 344 5.23 7.45 -16.24
CA GLU A 344 3.87 7.08 -15.77
C GLU A 344 3.73 5.55 -15.64
N GLN A 345 4.40 4.82 -16.51
CA GLN A 345 4.42 3.35 -16.50
C GLN A 345 5.25 2.82 -15.34
N ILE A 346 6.39 3.47 -15.07
CA ILE A 346 7.22 3.25 -13.89
C ILE A 346 6.41 3.58 -12.64
N ASN A 347 5.70 4.71 -12.61
CA ASN A 347 4.82 5.07 -11.48
C ASN A 347 3.78 3.97 -11.21
N HIS A 348 3.12 3.50 -12.26
CA HIS A 348 2.15 2.45 -12.13
C HIS A 348 2.79 1.16 -11.62
N THR A 349 3.96 0.79 -12.15
CA THR A 349 4.74 -0.36 -11.68
C THR A 349 5.15 -0.20 -10.21
N LEU A 350 5.63 0.98 -9.80
CA LEU A 350 5.99 1.31 -8.42
C LEU A 350 4.76 1.21 -7.50
N SER A 351 3.63 1.79 -7.89
CA SER A 351 2.40 1.74 -7.09
C SER A 351 1.83 0.32 -6.90
N ARG A 352 2.14 -0.59 -7.83
CA ARG A 352 1.68 -2.00 -7.80
C ARG A 352 2.68 -2.94 -7.14
N VAL A 353 3.97 -2.68 -7.26
CA VAL A 353 5.05 -3.62 -6.90
C VAL A 353 5.91 -3.10 -5.75
N ALA A 354 6.16 -1.79 -5.68
CA ALA A 354 6.96 -1.22 -4.62
C ALA A 354 6.13 -1.09 -3.33
N VAL A 355 6.73 -1.47 -2.22
CA VAL A 355 6.11 -1.34 -0.90
C VAL A 355 6.47 0.04 -0.37
N GLY A 356 5.52 0.98 -0.49
CA GLY A 356 5.64 2.31 0.12
C GLY A 356 5.15 2.34 1.57
N TYR A 357 5.41 3.44 2.25
CA TYR A 357 4.91 3.71 3.59
C TYR A 357 4.08 4.99 3.64
N CYS A 358 2.94 4.91 4.30
CA CYS A 358 2.12 6.09 4.60
C CYS A 358 2.35 6.60 6.01
N LYS A 359 2.13 7.90 6.17
CA LYS A 359 1.98 8.55 7.48
C LYS A 359 0.74 8.04 8.21
N ASP A 360 0.68 8.33 9.51
CA ASP A 360 -0.41 7.96 10.42
C ASP A 360 -1.81 8.20 9.83
N LEU A 361 -2.70 7.22 10.01
CA LEU A 361 -4.12 7.34 9.66
C LEU A 361 -4.80 8.34 10.61
N ASN A 362 -5.50 9.33 10.06
CA ASN A 362 -6.25 10.30 10.85
C ASN A 362 -7.69 9.82 11.06
N ILE A 363 -7.96 9.22 12.22
CA ILE A 363 -9.30 8.73 12.56
C ILE A 363 -10.19 9.88 13.06
N ASP A 364 -9.61 11.01 13.44
CA ASP A 364 -10.33 12.11 14.10
C ASP A 364 -11.40 12.75 13.21
N ASP A 365 -11.32 12.57 11.89
CA ASP A 365 -12.28 13.10 10.91
C ASP A 365 -13.54 12.23 10.77
N THR A 366 -13.59 11.06 11.40
CA THR A 366 -14.80 10.22 11.39
C THR A 366 -15.82 10.69 12.43
N GLU A 367 -16.99 11.14 11.98
CA GLU A 367 -18.15 11.45 12.84
C GLU A 367 -18.84 10.17 13.38
N ALA A 368 -18.08 9.10 13.65
CA ALA A 368 -18.63 7.82 14.08
C ALA A 368 -18.94 7.80 15.58
N ASP A 369 -20.17 7.40 15.93
CA ASP A 369 -20.58 7.22 17.34
C ASP A 369 -19.86 6.04 18.00
N ASN A 370 -19.67 4.95 17.25
CA ASN A 370 -19.01 3.73 17.68
C ASN A 370 -17.90 3.33 16.71
N PHE A 371 -16.76 2.91 17.27
CA PHE A 371 -15.58 2.55 16.48
C PHE A 371 -14.86 1.33 17.08
N VAL A 372 -14.53 0.35 16.23
CA VAL A 372 -13.78 -0.84 16.62
C VAL A 372 -12.53 -0.97 15.76
N LYS A 373 -11.38 -1.21 16.41
CA LYS A 373 -10.12 -1.57 15.78
C LYS A 373 -9.78 -3.03 16.13
N ILE A 374 -9.58 -3.86 15.11
CA ILE A 374 -9.00 -5.20 15.23
C ILE A 374 -7.61 -5.20 14.61
N GLU A 375 -6.63 -5.79 15.30
CA GLU A 375 -5.28 -6.01 14.77
C GLU A 375 -4.97 -7.51 14.77
N ARG A 376 -4.42 -8.02 13.67
CA ARG A 376 -3.92 -9.39 13.50
C ARG A 376 -2.47 -9.34 13.02
N TYR A 377 -1.68 -10.35 13.35
CA TYR A 377 -0.35 -10.53 12.78
C TYR A 377 -0.42 -11.58 11.67
N VAL A 378 0.12 -11.23 10.52
CA VAL A 378 0.15 -12.04 9.30
C VAL A 378 1.58 -12.12 8.76
N VAL A 379 1.82 -13.08 7.87
CA VAL A 379 3.05 -13.12 7.09
C VAL A 379 2.74 -12.60 5.69
N LEU A 380 3.49 -11.59 5.25
CA LEU A 380 3.39 -10.99 3.92
C LEU A 380 4.82 -10.87 3.37
N ASN A 381 5.09 -11.48 2.22
CA ASN A 381 6.43 -11.53 1.60
C ASN A 381 7.53 -11.93 2.61
N ASN A 382 7.31 -13.03 3.33
CA ASN A 382 8.23 -13.55 4.36
C ASN A 382 8.49 -12.61 5.56
N LYS A 383 7.78 -11.48 5.68
CA LYS A 383 7.88 -10.53 6.80
C LYS A 383 6.62 -10.61 7.68
N ILE A 384 6.79 -10.45 9.00
CA ILE A 384 5.65 -10.33 9.91
C ILE A 384 5.06 -8.93 9.76
N THR A 385 3.82 -8.87 9.31
CA THR A 385 3.08 -7.63 9.05
C THR A 385 1.84 -7.60 9.93
N LYS A 386 1.48 -6.42 10.43
CA LYS A 386 0.23 -6.21 11.16
C LYS A 386 -0.88 -5.89 10.15
N LEU A 387 -1.92 -6.70 10.12
CA LEU A 387 -3.20 -6.37 9.46
C LEU A 387 -4.06 -5.64 10.47
N GLY A 388 -4.44 -4.40 10.17
CA GLY A 388 -5.38 -3.62 10.97
C GLY A 388 -6.70 -3.44 10.23
N LEU A 389 -7.80 -3.52 10.99
CA LEU A 389 -9.15 -3.34 10.48
C LEU A 389 -9.89 -2.38 11.40
N PHE A 390 -10.29 -1.24 10.85
CA PHE A 390 -11.26 -0.33 11.48
C PHE A 390 -12.66 -0.65 10.98
N VAL A 391 -13.64 -0.62 11.87
CA VAL A 391 -15.07 -0.82 11.56
C VAL A 391 -15.90 0.17 12.36
N TRP A 392 -16.83 0.86 11.71
CA TRP A 392 -17.69 1.87 12.31
C TRP A 392 -19.06 1.93 11.62
N GLU A 393 -20.02 2.60 12.26
CA GLU A 393 -21.39 2.78 11.75
C GLU A 393 -21.53 4.00 10.86
#